data_AF-A0A1A7Z6H1-F1
#
_entry.id   AF-A0A1A7Z6H1-F1
#
_cell.length_a   1.000
_cell.length_b   1.000
_cell.length_c   1.000
_cell.angle_alpha   90.00
_cell.angle_beta   90.00
_cell.angle_gamma   90.00
#
_symmetry.space_group_name_H-M   'P 1'
#
loop_
_entity.id
_entity.type
_entity.pdbx_description
1 polymer ?
#
loop_
_entity_poly.entity_id
_entity_poly.type
_entity_poly.pdbx_seq_one_letter_code
_entity_poly.pdbx_strand_id
1 'polypeptide(L)'
;MSNMFYLTAVSFLYLPVLLFEAFVLSKGKYERSVVPSSASRLVARMDGDIIIGALFSVHHQPSAEKVAERKCGEIREQYGIQRVEAMFHTLDRINSDPNLLPNITLGCEIRDS
;
A
#
# COMPACT_ATOMS: atom_id res chain seq x y z
N MET A 1 -42.19 27.26 -13.93
CA MET A 1 -42.35 26.02 -13.15
C MET A 1 -41.77 24.80 -13.87
N SER A 2 -41.90 24.69 -15.19
CA SER A 2 -41.34 23.63 -16.05
C SER A 2 -39.82 23.44 -15.97
N ASN A 3 -39.03 24.52 -15.80
CA ASN A 3 -37.56 24.44 -15.68
C ASN A 3 -37.07 23.74 -14.40
N MET A 4 -37.81 23.85 -13.30
CA MET A 4 -37.45 23.21 -12.03
C MET A 4 -37.67 21.69 -12.08
N PHE A 5 -38.76 21.26 -12.73
CA PHE A 5 -39.06 19.84 -12.94
C PHE A 5 -38.10 19.16 -13.93
N TYR A 6 -37.59 19.91 -14.90
CA TYR A 6 -36.61 19.38 -15.85
C TYR A 6 -35.24 19.18 -15.18
N LEU A 7 -34.81 20.14 -14.36
CA LEU A 7 -33.55 20.07 -13.64
C LEU A 7 -33.53 18.91 -12.62
N THR A 8 -34.64 18.68 -11.92
CA THR A 8 -34.77 17.54 -11.00
C THR A 8 -34.76 16.21 -11.76
N ALA A 9 -35.49 16.11 -12.88
CA ALA A 9 -35.51 14.90 -13.71
C ALA A 9 -34.12 14.55 -14.28
N VAL A 10 -33.35 15.54 -14.74
CA VAL A 10 -31.99 15.33 -15.25
C VAL A 10 -31.05 14.88 -14.13
N SER A 11 -31.18 15.47 -12.92
CA SER A 11 -30.38 15.07 -11.76
C SER A 11 -30.66 13.64 -11.32
N PHE A 12 -31.93 13.21 -11.31
CA PHE A 12 -32.31 11.82 -10.99
C PHE A 12 -31.78 10.79 -11.98
N LEU A 13 -31.55 11.18 -13.25
CA LEU A 13 -30.99 10.29 -14.26
C LEU A 13 -29.46 10.25 -14.24
N TYR A 14 -28.80 11.37 -13.92
CA TYR A 14 -27.33 11.45 -13.88
C TYR A 14 -26.72 10.87 -12.59
N LEU A 15 -27.38 11.04 -11.45
CA LEU A 15 -26.89 10.56 -10.16
C LEU A 15 -26.59 9.05 -10.12
N PRO A 16 -27.48 8.14 -10.60
CA PRO A 16 -27.20 6.70 -10.58
C PRO A 16 -26.07 6.30 -11.54
N VAL A 17 -25.88 7.02 -12.65
CA VAL A 17 -24.77 6.78 -13.60
C VAL A 17 -23.43 7.14 -12.96
N LEU A 18 -23.34 8.30 -12.31
CA LEU A 18 -22.13 8.74 -11.60
C LEU A 18 -21.78 7.82 -10.43
N LEU A 19 -22.78 7.32 -9.71
CA LEU A 19 -22.57 6.34 -8.63
C LEU A 19 -22.09 4.98 -9.17
N PHE A 20 -22.57 4.57 -10.35
CA PHE A 20 -22.14 3.33 -10.98
C PHE A 20 -20.68 3.39 -11.47
N GLU A 21 -20.28 4.49 -12.11
CA GLU A 21 -18.89 4.77 -12.50
C GLU A 21 -17.93 4.75 -11.29
N ALA A 22 -18.31 5.40 -10.19
CA ALA A 22 -17.53 5.38 -8.95
C ALA A 22 -17.38 3.97 -8.34
N PHE A 23 -18.43 3.14 -8.44
CA PHE A 23 -18.40 1.76 -7.93
C PHE A 23 -17.56 0.83 -8.81
N VAL A 24 -17.56 1.04 -10.13
CA VAL A 24 -16.73 0.27 -11.08
C VAL A 24 -15.24 0.58 -10.89
N LEU A 25 -14.87 1.84 -10.64
CA LEU A 25 -13.48 2.24 -10.39
C LEU A 25 -12.92 1.73 -9.06
N SER A 26 -13.77 1.41 -8.09
CA SER A 26 -13.36 0.92 -6.75
C SER A 26 -12.88 -0.53 -6.76
N LYS A 27 -13.15 -1.32 -7.81
CA LYS A 27 -12.69 -2.72 -7.88
C LYS A 27 -11.28 -2.85 -8.42
N GLY A 28 -10.31 -2.34 -7.66
CA GLY A 28 -8.92 -2.78 -7.73
C GLY A 28 -8.84 -4.27 -7.35
N LYS A 29 -8.92 -5.15 -8.35
CA LYS A 29 -8.64 -6.59 -8.20
C LYS A 29 -7.12 -6.78 -8.09
N TYR A 30 -6.63 -7.03 -6.88
CA TYR A 30 -5.35 -7.70 -6.70
C TYR A 30 -5.63 -9.15 -6.26
N GLU A 31 -5.44 -10.09 -7.20
CA GLU A 31 -5.38 -11.51 -6.90
C GLU A 31 -4.21 -11.76 -5.93
N ARG A 32 -4.54 -12.32 -4.77
CA ARG A 32 -3.57 -12.75 -3.77
C ARG A 32 -2.88 -14.01 -4.29
N SER A 33 -1.59 -13.90 -4.60
CA SER A 33 -0.74 -15.05 -4.94
C SER A 33 -0.85 -16.15 -3.86
N VAL A 34 -1.17 -17.37 -4.29
CA VAL A 34 -1.34 -18.55 -3.44
C VAL A 34 0.04 -19.08 -3.04
N VAL A 35 0.66 -18.44 -2.04
CA VAL A 35 1.83 -18.97 -1.35
C VAL A 35 1.34 -19.65 -0.06
N PRO A 36 1.80 -20.87 0.28
CA PRO A 36 1.40 -21.54 1.52
C PRO A 36 1.74 -20.69 2.74
N SER A 37 0.77 -20.49 3.63
CA SER A 37 0.90 -19.69 4.84
C SER A 37 1.87 -20.35 5.83
N SER A 38 3.17 -20.07 5.70
CA SER A 38 3.98 -19.86 6.91
C SER A 38 3.37 -18.64 7.60
N ALA A 39 2.98 -18.76 8.87
CA ALA A 39 2.35 -17.70 9.68
C ALA A 39 2.58 -16.30 9.10
N SER A 40 1.53 -15.66 8.57
CA SER A 40 1.70 -14.54 7.64
C SER A 40 2.54 -13.43 8.28
N ARG A 41 3.81 -13.30 7.86
CA ARG A 41 4.67 -12.21 8.31
C ARG A 41 4.03 -10.90 7.87
N LEU A 42 4.00 -9.94 8.79
CA LEU A 42 3.46 -8.61 8.50
C LEU A 42 4.32 -7.94 7.41
N VAL A 43 3.67 -7.07 6.65
CA VAL A 43 4.27 -6.33 5.54
C VAL A 43 3.94 -4.86 5.75
N ALA A 44 4.95 -4.00 5.70
CA ALA A 44 4.73 -2.57 5.66
C ALA A 44 4.52 -2.17 4.20
N ARG A 45 3.44 -1.44 3.90
CA ARG A 45 3.06 -1.13 2.51
C ARG A 45 2.59 0.30 2.38
N MET A 46 3.02 0.93 1.29
CA MET A 46 2.49 2.20 0.78
C MET A 46 2.21 2.01 -0.71
N ASP A 47 1.02 2.39 -1.16
CA ASP A 47 0.68 2.26 -2.57
C ASP A 47 1.26 3.44 -3.39
N GLY A 48 1.39 3.23 -4.68
CA GLY A 48 1.87 4.21 -5.66
C GLY A 48 1.87 3.58 -7.06
N ASP A 49 2.14 4.39 -8.08
CA ASP A 49 2.22 3.95 -9.47
C ASP A 49 3.33 2.92 -9.68
N ILE A 50 4.45 3.08 -8.96
CA ILE A 50 5.59 2.15 -8.95
C ILE A 50 5.84 1.70 -7.52
N ILE A 51 5.87 0.39 -7.29
CA ILE A 51 6.13 -0.19 -5.97
C ILE A 51 7.60 -0.60 -5.84
N ILE A 52 8.30 -0.02 -4.86
CA ILE A 52 9.68 -0.37 -4.53
C ILE A 52 9.69 -1.44 -3.43
N GLY A 53 10.26 -2.60 -3.73
CA GLY A 53 10.46 -3.66 -2.74
C GLY A 53 11.67 -3.39 -1.84
N ALA A 54 11.53 -3.66 -0.54
CA ALA A 54 12.65 -3.59 0.40
C ALA A 54 12.64 -4.74 1.42
N LEU A 55 13.85 -5.16 1.80
CA LEU A 55 14.09 -6.10 2.89
C LEU A 55 14.93 -5.41 3.96
N PHE A 56 14.38 -5.30 5.17
CA PHE A 56 15.10 -4.80 6.33
C PHE A 56 15.10 -5.86 7.43
N SER A 57 16.17 -5.89 8.21
CA SER A 57 16.26 -6.78 9.36
C SER A 57 15.49 -6.17 10.53
N VAL A 58 14.16 -6.30 10.48
CA VAL A 58 13.23 -5.78 11.49
C VAL A 58 13.40 -6.55 12.78
N HIS A 59 13.65 -7.85 12.68
CA HIS A 59 13.94 -8.70 13.82
C HIS A 59 15.39 -9.24 13.78
N HIS A 60 15.85 -9.75 14.93
CA HIS A 60 17.05 -10.56 15.00
C HIS A 60 16.84 -11.91 14.31
N GLN A 61 17.93 -12.48 13.77
CA GLN A 61 17.90 -13.83 13.19
C GLN A 61 17.42 -14.87 14.22
N PRO A 62 16.78 -15.97 13.78
CA PRO A 62 16.38 -17.05 14.67
C PRO A 62 17.56 -17.60 15.49
N SER A 63 17.30 -18.03 16.73
CA SER A 63 18.28 -18.81 17.50
C SER A 63 18.54 -20.14 16.81
N ALA A 64 19.70 -20.76 17.05
CA ALA A 64 20.10 -22.02 16.41
C ALA A 64 19.03 -23.13 16.51
N GLU A 65 18.32 -23.19 17.64
CA GLU A 65 17.23 -24.14 17.90
C GLU A 65 15.96 -23.86 17.09
N LYS A 66 15.71 -22.61 16.71
CA LYS A 66 14.46 -22.14 16.06
C LYS A 66 14.62 -21.84 14.58
N VAL A 67 15.78 -22.15 13.98
CA VAL A 67 16.05 -21.93 12.55
C VAL A 67 15.07 -22.71 11.66
N ALA A 68 14.76 -23.95 12.02
CA ALA A 68 13.83 -24.79 11.26
C ALA A 68 12.41 -24.19 11.20
N GLU A 69 11.98 -23.54 12.28
CA GLU A 69 10.68 -22.89 12.40
C GLU A 69 10.65 -21.50 11.75
N ARG A 70 11.81 -20.93 11.41
CA ARG A 70 11.97 -19.57 10.86
C ARG A 70 11.29 -18.49 11.71
N LYS A 71 11.30 -18.68 13.03
CA LYS A 71 10.78 -17.72 13.99
C LYS A 71 11.89 -16.74 14.37
N CYS A 72 11.75 -15.49 13.94
CA CYS A 72 12.72 -14.43 14.22
C CYS A 72 12.75 -14.10 15.73
N GLY A 73 13.84 -13.47 16.15
CA GLY A 73 14.03 -12.97 17.51
C GLY A 73 13.37 -11.61 17.76
N GLU A 74 13.90 -10.87 18.73
CA GLU A 74 13.39 -9.55 19.12
C GLU A 74 13.55 -8.48 18.03
N ILE A 75 12.78 -7.39 18.16
CA ILE A 75 12.80 -6.25 17.24
C ILE A 75 14.13 -5.49 17.32
N ARG A 76 14.60 -5.02 16.17
CA ARG A 76 15.78 -4.17 16.01
C ARG A 76 15.36 -2.74 15.69
N GLU A 77 15.66 -1.81 16.60
CA GLU A 77 15.31 -0.41 16.39
C GLU A 77 16.12 0.22 15.25
N GLN A 78 17.45 0.22 15.34
CA GLN A 78 18.34 0.92 14.39
C GLN A 78 18.38 0.30 13.00
N TYR A 79 18.38 -1.04 12.93
CA TYR A 79 18.51 -1.79 11.67
C TYR A 79 17.17 -2.19 11.06
N GLY A 80 16.10 -2.10 11.86
CA GLY A 80 14.74 -2.46 11.48
C GLY A 80 13.88 -1.23 11.38
N ILE A 81 13.31 -0.82 12.52
CA ILE A 81 12.28 0.23 12.61
C ILE A 81 12.75 1.55 11.99
N GLN A 82 13.94 2.02 12.33
CA GLN A 82 14.47 3.28 11.79
C GLN A 82 14.65 3.22 10.26
N ARG A 83 14.93 2.05 9.68
CA ARG A 83 15.07 1.90 8.22
C ARG A 83 13.72 1.83 7.52
N VAL A 84 12.75 1.17 8.13
CA VAL A 84 11.35 1.17 7.67
C VAL A 84 10.83 2.61 7.60
N GLU A 85 10.96 3.35 8.70
CA GLU A 85 10.53 4.76 8.77
C GLU A 85 11.35 5.67 7.84
N ALA A 86 12.66 5.44 7.71
CA ALA A 86 13.48 6.19 6.76
C ALA A 86 13.02 5.97 5.32
N MET A 87 12.59 4.76 4.95
CA MET A 87 12.06 4.49 3.62
C MET A 87 10.74 5.22 3.38
N PHE A 88 9.79 5.15 4.32
CA PHE A 88 8.52 5.90 4.23
C PHE A 88 8.80 7.39 4.09
N HIS A 89 9.60 7.96 5.00
CA HIS A 89 9.92 9.38 4.98
C HIS A 89 10.64 9.82 3.69
N THR A 90 11.54 8.98 3.16
CA THR A 90 12.23 9.27 1.91
C THR A 90 11.27 9.30 0.73
N LEU A 91 10.34 8.35 0.66
CA LEU A 91 9.37 8.29 -0.42
C LEU A 91 8.34 9.42 -0.32
N ASP A 92 7.92 9.80 0.89
CA ASP A 92 7.10 10.99 1.11
C ASP A 92 7.77 12.24 0.53
N ARG A 93 9.07 12.40 0.82
CA ARG A 93 9.85 13.53 0.29
C ARG A 93 9.95 13.51 -1.23
N ILE A 94 10.23 12.36 -1.83
CA ILE A 94 10.30 12.22 -3.30
C ILE A 94 8.95 12.55 -3.93
N ASN A 95 7.85 11.97 -3.42
CA ASN A 95 6.51 12.19 -3.95
C ASN A 95 6.01 13.63 -3.76
N SER A 96 6.57 14.37 -2.81
CA SER A 96 6.25 15.79 -2.58
C SER A 96 7.11 16.78 -3.39
N ASP A 97 8.21 16.31 -4.00
CA ASP A 97 9.12 17.18 -4.77
C ASP A 97 8.63 17.32 -6.22
N PRO A 98 8.21 18.53 -6.65
CA PRO A 98 7.70 18.73 -8.01
C PRO A 98 8.77 18.54 -9.09
N ASN A 99 10.06 18.49 -8.74
CA ASN A 99 11.16 18.31 -9.68
C ASN A 99 11.59 16.83 -9.82
N LEU A 100 11.10 15.93 -8.96
CA LEU A 100 11.46 14.52 -8.98
C LEU A 100 10.24 13.67 -9.30
N LEU A 101 10.33 12.94 -10.42
CA LEU A 101 9.26 12.04 -10.91
C LEU A 101 7.87 12.73 -10.98
N PRO A 102 7.74 13.84 -11.73
CA PRO A 102 6.47 14.53 -11.82
C PRO A 102 5.38 13.60 -12.39
N ASN A 103 4.22 13.60 -11.75
CA ASN A 103 3.06 12.75 -12.09
C ASN A 103 3.28 11.24 -11.93
N ILE A 104 4.31 10.81 -11.19
CA ILE A 104 4.54 9.40 -10.85
C ILE A 104 4.76 9.31 -9.34
N THR A 105 3.91 8.55 -8.67
CA THR A 105 4.03 8.27 -7.24
C THR A 105 4.80 6.97 -6.99
N LEU A 106 5.73 7.02 -6.06
CA LEU A 106 6.44 5.84 -5.56
C LEU A 106 5.73 5.30 -4.32
N GLY A 107 5.36 4.02 -4.37
CA GLY A 107 4.95 3.22 -3.23
C GLY A 107 6.07 2.28 -2.78
N CYS A 108 5.81 1.49 -1.75
CA CYS A 108 6.73 0.48 -1.28
C CYS A 108 6.04 -0.77 -0.72
N GLU A 109 6.78 -1.88 -0.77
CA GLU A 109 6.45 -3.10 -0.04
C GLU A 109 7.68 -3.57 0.74
N ILE A 110 7.61 -3.46 2.07
CA ILE A 110 8.72 -3.72 2.99
C ILE A 110 8.44 -5.00 3.77
N ARG A 111 9.40 -5.92 3.74
CA ARG A 111 9.33 -7.21 4.46
C ARG A 111 10.55 -7.41 5.36
N ASP A 112 10.36 -8.23 6.39
CA ASP A 112 11.43 -8.66 7.29
C ASP A 112 12.32 -9.72 6.61
N SER A 113 13.64 -9.55 6.72
CA SER A 113 14.68 -10.39 6.09
C SER A 113 15.05 -11.62 6.91
#